data_AF-B7BES4-F1
#
_entry.id   AF-B7BES4-F1
#
_cell.length_a   1.000
_cell.length_b   1.000
_cell.length_c   1.000
_cell.angle_alpha   90.00
_cell.angle_beta   90.00
_cell.angle_gamma   90.00
#
_symmetry.space_group_name_H-M   'P 1'
#
loop_
_entity.id
_entity.type
_entity.pdbx_description
1 polymer ?
#
loop_
_entity_poly.entity_id
_entity_poly.type
_entity_poly.pdbx_seq_one_letter_code
_entity_poly.pdbx_strand_id
1 'polypeptide(L)'
;MNRKEIDLLLSRIEGLKAFLENNSLEGFKQEVLRVEKFLQRFGSLNELLSHLARVERIAYMAKDFLSIDEVAAYLQVSKSYVYKLTSSRELTVYKPNGKNIFILRNDLNEWIKRNPCLSNEEIEKQANIMAYLLDKDNKQKQIKKGGKR
;
A
#
# COMPACT_ATOMS: atom_id res chain seq x y z
N MET A 1 4.79 7.59 -51.09
CA MET A 1 4.55 8.18 -49.75
C MET A 1 3.14 8.75 -49.74
N ASN A 2 2.28 8.29 -48.83
CA ASN A 2 0.89 8.72 -48.69
C ASN A 2 0.84 10.16 -48.13
N ARG A 3 -0.18 10.94 -48.51
CA ARG A 3 -0.46 12.28 -47.97
C ARG A 3 -0.38 12.33 -46.43
N LYS A 4 -0.90 11.31 -45.74
CA LYS A 4 -0.80 11.20 -44.26
C LYS A 4 0.65 11.06 -43.75
N GLU A 5 1.52 10.38 -44.50
CA GLU A 5 2.93 10.25 -44.14
C GLU A 5 3.68 11.57 -44.38
N ILE A 6 3.31 12.29 -45.45
CA ILE A 6 3.83 13.62 -45.77
C ILE A 6 3.45 14.62 -44.68
N ASP A 7 2.18 14.64 -44.27
CA ASP A 7 1.68 15.53 -43.21
C ASP A 7 2.34 15.23 -41.85
N LEU A 8 2.55 13.95 -41.54
CA LEU A 8 3.26 13.53 -40.32
C LEU A 8 4.72 13.99 -40.33
N LEU A 9 5.41 13.90 -41.47
CA LEU A 9 6.78 14.37 -41.62
C LEU A 9 6.88 15.89 -41.54
N LEU A 10 5.95 16.61 -42.17
CA LEU A 10 5.85 18.07 -42.06
C LEU A 10 5.68 18.51 -40.60
N SER A 11 4.74 17.88 -39.88
CA SER A 11 4.49 18.20 -38.48
C SER A 11 5.72 17.92 -37.58
N ARG A 12 6.48 16.86 -37.88
CA ARG A 12 7.75 16.55 -37.20
C ARG A 12 8.84 17.60 -37.51
N ILE A 13 8.95 18.04 -38.76
CA ILE A 13 9.93 19.04 -39.20
C ILE A 13 9.61 20.41 -38.59
N GLU A 14 8.34 20.81 -38.56
CA GLU A 14 7.90 22.04 -37.90
C GLU A 14 8.17 22.01 -36.40
N GLY A 15 7.90 20.88 -35.73
CA GLY A 15 8.25 20.67 -34.33
C GLY A 15 9.75 20.78 -34.08
N LEU A 16 10.58 20.20 -34.95
CA LEU A 16 12.04 20.32 -34.90
C LEU A 16 12.51 21.76 -35.10
N LYS A 17 11.91 22.49 -36.05
CA LYS A 17 12.22 23.89 -36.31
C LYS A 17 11.92 24.76 -35.09
N ALA A 18 10.72 24.66 -34.52
CA ALA A 18 10.33 25.41 -33.32
C ALA A 18 11.21 25.09 -32.10
N PHE A 19 11.68 23.85 -32.00
CA PHE A 19 12.60 23.41 -30.95
C PHE A 19 14.00 24.05 -31.11
N LEU A 20 14.51 24.13 -32.34
CA LEU A 20 15.82 24.69 -32.67
C LEU A 20 15.87 26.22 -32.68
N GLU A 21 14.72 26.90 -32.82
CA GLU A 21 14.63 28.36 -32.74
C GLU A 21 15.02 28.89 -31.34
N ASN A 22 14.87 28.08 -30.29
CA ASN A 22 15.14 28.48 -28.90
C ASN A 22 16.32 27.73 -28.25
N ASN A 23 16.88 26.72 -28.93
CA ASN A 23 17.99 25.91 -28.42
C ASN A 23 18.95 25.56 -29.56
N SER A 24 20.26 25.75 -29.36
CA SER A 24 21.22 25.25 -30.34
C SER A 24 21.19 23.72 -30.37
N LEU A 25 21.34 23.13 -31.56
CA LEU A 25 21.45 21.68 -31.73
C LEU A 25 22.58 21.09 -30.87
N GLU A 26 23.66 21.87 -30.72
CA GLU A 26 24.78 21.50 -29.86
C GLU A 26 24.38 21.52 -28.37
N GLY A 27 23.60 22.49 -27.92
CA GLY A 27 23.07 22.54 -26.56
C GLY A 27 22.15 21.35 -26.24
N PHE A 28 21.28 20.98 -27.18
CA PHE A 28 20.46 19.77 -27.05
C PHE A 28 21.31 18.50 -26.95
N LYS A 29 22.31 18.36 -27.81
CA LYS A 29 23.26 17.25 -27.78
C LYS A 29 23.99 17.16 -26.45
N GLN A 30 24.41 18.28 -25.87
CA GLN A 30 25.06 18.32 -24.56
C GLN A 30 24.12 17.84 -23.44
N GLU A 31 22.85 18.25 -23.46
CA GLU A 31 21.87 17.80 -22.46
C GLU A 31 21.52 16.31 -22.61
N VAL A 32 21.41 15.80 -23.84
CA VAL A 32 21.22 14.35 -24.07
C VAL A 32 22.41 13.56 -23.52
N LEU A 33 23.64 13.99 -23.79
CA LEU A 33 24.85 13.35 -23.25
C LEU A 33 24.93 13.44 -21.72
N ARG A 34 24.47 14.55 -21.14
CA ARG A 34 24.40 14.72 -19.68
C ARG A 34 23.41 13.73 -19.07
N VAL A 35 22.23 13.58 -19.65
CA VAL A 35 21.22 12.62 -19.21
C VAL A 35 21.75 11.19 -19.36
N GLU A 36 22.38 10.86 -20.49
CA GLU A 36 22.96 9.53 -20.72
C GLU A 36 24.02 9.19 -19.66
N LYS A 37 24.99 10.09 -19.39
CA LYS A 37 26.00 9.91 -18.34
C LYS A 37 25.37 9.79 -16.95
N PHE A 38 24.30 10.53 -16.67
CA PHE A 38 23.59 10.41 -15.41
C PHE A 38 22.90 9.04 -15.28
N LEU A 39 22.24 8.56 -16.33
CA LEU A 39 21.55 7.28 -16.35
C LEU A 39 22.52 6.09 -16.26
N GLN A 40 23.73 6.20 -16.79
CA GLN A 40 24.78 5.18 -16.64
C GLN A 40 25.08 4.83 -15.18
N ARG A 41 24.83 5.75 -14.23
CA ARG A 41 25.00 5.50 -12.79
C ARG A 41 24.06 4.43 -12.24
N PHE A 42 22.95 4.15 -12.93
CA PHE A 42 21.91 3.22 -12.51
C PHE A 42 21.92 1.92 -13.32
N GLY A 43 22.91 1.72 -14.20
CA GLY A 43 23.03 0.56 -15.08
C GLY A 43 22.07 0.62 -16.27
N SER A 44 20.77 0.56 -16.00
CA SER A 44 19.71 0.60 -17.01
C SER A 44 18.48 1.39 -16.55
N LEU A 45 17.62 1.80 -17.48
CA LEU A 45 16.35 2.44 -17.15
C LEU A 45 15.45 1.53 -16.31
N ASN A 46 15.45 0.23 -16.59
CA ASN A 46 14.67 -0.76 -15.83
C ASN A 46 15.17 -0.90 -14.39
N GLU A 47 16.49 -0.86 -14.17
CA GLU A 47 17.06 -0.84 -12.82
C GLU A 47 16.64 0.42 -12.07
N LEU A 48 16.74 1.61 -12.68
CA LEU A 48 16.31 2.86 -12.06
C LEU A 48 14.83 2.81 -11.63
N LEU A 49 13.94 2.35 -12.51
CA LEU A 49 12.51 2.18 -12.19
C LEU A 49 12.29 1.20 -11.05
N SER A 50 13.06 0.11 -11.01
CA SER A 50 13.01 -0.88 -9.93
C SER A 50 13.47 -0.31 -8.58
N HIS A 51 14.51 0.53 -8.60
CA HIS A 51 14.97 1.26 -7.41
C HIS A 51 13.90 2.22 -6.90
N LEU A 52 13.27 2.97 -7.80
CA LEU A 52 12.22 3.93 -7.45
C LEU A 52 10.99 3.22 -6.85
N ALA A 53 10.52 2.14 -7.47
CA ALA A 53 9.42 1.32 -6.94
C ALA A 53 9.73 0.73 -5.55
N ARG A 54 11.00 0.38 -5.28
CA ARG A 54 11.44 -0.10 -3.96
C ARG A 54 11.38 1.03 -2.92
N VAL A 55 11.82 2.23 -3.28
CA VAL A 55 11.77 3.40 -2.40
C VAL A 55 10.33 3.76 -2.06
N GLU A 56 9.44 3.79 -3.06
CA GLU A 56 8.00 4.05 -2.85
C GLU A 56 7.39 3.02 -1.89
N ARG A 57 7.73 1.73 -2.06
CA ARG A 57 7.27 0.67 -1.16
C ARG A 57 7.75 0.88 0.28
N ILE A 58 9.03 1.20 0.48
CA ILE A 58 9.60 1.45 1.81
C ILE A 58 8.92 2.66 2.46
N ALA A 59 8.74 3.75 1.71
CA ALA A 59 8.06 4.95 2.19
C ALA A 59 6.61 4.65 2.60
N TYR A 60 5.89 3.84 1.80
CA TYR A 60 4.54 3.39 2.13
C TYR A 60 4.50 2.54 3.42
N MET A 61 5.45 1.61 3.58
CA MET A 61 5.53 0.74 4.76
C MET A 61 5.86 1.52 6.04
N ALA A 62 6.68 2.57 5.94
CA ALA A 62 7.06 3.43 7.06
C ALA A 62 5.96 4.45 7.46
N LYS A 63 4.89 4.57 6.67
CA LYS A 63 3.83 5.56 6.90
C LYS A 63 2.86 5.09 7.98
N ASP A 64 2.73 5.89 9.02
CA ASP A 64 1.79 5.64 10.13
C ASP A 64 0.34 5.97 9.77
N PHE A 65 0.11 7.06 9.03
CA PHE A 65 -1.24 7.51 8.66
C PHE A 65 -1.51 7.28 7.18
N LEU A 66 -2.59 6.54 6.91
CA LEU A 66 -3.04 6.20 5.57
C LEU A 66 -4.21 7.09 5.15
N SER A 67 -4.19 7.53 3.91
CA SER A 67 -5.32 8.15 3.23
C SER A 67 -6.37 7.11 2.84
N ILE A 68 -7.56 7.56 2.46
CA ILE A 68 -8.64 6.68 1.94
C ILE A 68 -8.14 5.83 0.76
N ASP A 69 -7.35 6.42 -0.13
CA ASP A 69 -6.83 5.74 -1.33
C ASP A 69 -5.85 4.63 -0.95
N GLU A 70 -4.99 4.90 0.03
CA GLU A 70 -4.01 3.94 0.54
C GLU A 70 -4.68 2.81 1.32
N VAL A 71 -5.75 3.09 2.07
CA VAL A 71 -6.55 2.04 2.75
C VAL A 71 -7.32 1.19 1.75
N ALA A 72 -7.91 1.81 0.72
CA ALA A 72 -8.61 1.10 -0.34
C ALA A 72 -7.66 0.15 -1.07
N ALA A 73 -6.45 0.63 -1.40
CA ALA A 73 -5.40 -0.20 -1.99
C ALA A 73 -4.93 -1.31 -1.04
N TYR A 74 -4.74 -1.01 0.25
CA TYR A 74 -4.28 -1.99 1.25
C TYR A 74 -5.27 -3.14 1.44
N LEU A 75 -6.56 -2.81 1.58
CA LEU A 75 -7.63 -3.79 1.75
C LEU A 75 -8.10 -4.42 0.43
N GLN A 76 -7.63 -3.90 -0.72
CA GLN A 76 -8.06 -4.30 -2.06
C GLN A 76 -9.58 -4.13 -2.27
N VAL A 77 -10.12 -3.02 -1.79
CA VAL A 77 -11.55 -2.67 -1.87
C VAL A 77 -11.74 -1.32 -2.57
N SER A 78 -12.98 -1.00 -2.93
CA SER A 78 -13.29 0.31 -3.51
C SER A 78 -13.18 1.44 -2.47
N LYS A 79 -12.84 2.66 -2.92
CA LYS A 79 -12.85 3.86 -2.07
C LYS A 79 -14.20 4.07 -1.39
N SER A 80 -15.29 3.83 -2.11
CA SER A 80 -16.66 3.93 -1.58
C SER A 80 -16.90 3.00 -0.39
N TYR A 81 -16.31 1.79 -0.42
CA TYR A 81 -16.40 0.87 0.71
C TYR A 81 -15.63 1.41 1.93
N VAL A 82 -14.43 1.97 1.73
CA VAL A 82 -13.70 2.63 2.82
C VAL A 82 -14.50 3.81 3.38
N TYR A 83 -15.09 4.66 2.53
CA TYR A 83 -15.97 5.73 2.99
C TYR A 83 -17.14 5.21 3.83
N LYS A 84 -17.76 4.10 3.43
CA LYS A 84 -18.80 3.44 4.23
C LYS A 84 -18.28 3.02 5.61
N LEU A 85 -17.08 2.44 5.71
CA LEU A 85 -16.46 2.10 7.00
C LEU A 85 -16.21 3.36 7.86
N THR A 86 -15.79 4.47 7.24
CA THR A 86 -15.57 5.72 7.97
C THR A 86 -16.86 6.40 8.42
N SER A 87 -17.94 6.34 7.63
CA SER A 87 -19.22 6.97 7.96
C SER A 87 -20.01 6.17 9.00
N SER A 88 -19.89 4.84 8.97
CA SER A 88 -20.44 3.93 9.99
C SER A 88 -19.62 3.87 11.28
N ARG A 89 -18.49 4.59 11.36
CA ARG A 89 -17.57 4.60 12.52
C ARG A 89 -16.97 3.23 12.85
N GLU A 90 -16.85 2.35 11.86
CA GLU A 90 -16.17 1.06 11.99
C GLU A 90 -14.65 1.25 12.21
N LEU A 91 -14.08 2.26 11.54
CA LEU A 91 -12.68 2.68 11.66
C LEU A 91 -12.55 4.01 12.39
N THR A 92 -11.55 4.12 13.26
CA THR A 92 -11.10 5.40 13.82
C THR A 92 -10.49 6.25 12.72
N VAL A 93 -10.91 7.53 12.63
CA VAL A 93 -10.45 8.46 11.60
C VAL A 93 -10.00 9.79 12.18
N TYR A 94 -8.98 10.38 11.58
CA TYR A 94 -8.40 11.67 11.93
C TYR A 94 -8.65 12.69 10.83
N LYS A 95 -9.18 13.86 11.18
CA LYS A 95 -9.58 14.92 10.24
C LYS A 95 -9.05 16.29 10.66
N PRO A 96 -7.73 16.53 10.61
CA PRO A 96 -7.12 17.75 11.17
C PRO A 96 -7.68 19.05 10.57
N ASN A 97 -8.03 19.02 9.28
CA ASN A 97 -8.58 20.18 8.55
C ASN A 97 -10.03 19.96 8.09
N GLY A 98 -10.72 18.92 8.60
CA GLY A 98 -12.09 18.54 8.21
C GLY A 98 -12.25 17.92 6.81
N LYS A 99 -11.44 18.32 5.82
CA LYS A 99 -11.50 17.83 4.42
C LYS A 99 -10.80 16.48 4.21
N ASN A 100 -9.60 16.32 4.78
CA ASN A 100 -8.80 15.12 4.60
C ASN A 100 -9.10 14.11 5.71
N ILE A 101 -9.17 12.83 5.35
CA ILE A 101 -9.40 11.72 6.27
C ILE A 101 -8.14 10.86 6.30
N PHE A 102 -7.62 10.63 7.50
CA PHE A 102 -6.49 9.76 7.75
C PHE A 102 -6.89 8.63 8.70
N ILE A 103 -6.31 7.45 8.48
CA ILE A 103 -6.50 6.25 9.29
C ILE A 103 -5.13 5.83 9.82
N LEU A 104 -5.01 5.63 11.13
CA LEU A 104 -3.77 5.12 11.71
C LEU A 104 -3.60 3.65 11.29
N ARG A 105 -2.42 3.29 10.79
CA ARG A 105 -2.11 1.94 10.31
C ARG A 105 -2.32 0.88 11.38
N ASN A 106 -1.94 1.17 12.63
CA ASN A 106 -2.18 0.25 13.73
C ASN A 106 -3.67 0.03 13.98
N ASP A 107 -4.49 1.08 13.99
CA ASP A 107 -5.95 0.95 14.16
C ASP A 107 -6.58 0.13 13.03
N LEU A 108 -6.12 0.32 11.79
CA LEU A 108 -6.55 -0.50 10.66
C LEU A 108 -6.18 -1.97 10.85
N ASN A 109 -4.95 -2.25 11.27
CA ASN A 109 -4.49 -3.62 11.53
C ASN A 109 -5.28 -4.28 12.66
N GLU A 110 -5.58 -3.56 13.74
CA GLU A 110 -6.42 -4.06 14.84
C GLU A 110 -7.86 -4.27 14.38
N TRP A 111 -8.39 -3.39 13.52
CA TRP A 111 -9.71 -3.60 12.91
C TRP A 111 -9.78 -4.89 12.10
N ILE A 112 -8.75 -5.19 11.28
CA ILE A 112 -8.67 -6.44 10.49
C ILE A 112 -8.71 -7.67 11.41
N LYS A 113 -8.07 -7.60 12.58
CA LYS A 113 -8.01 -8.70 13.54
C LYS A 113 -9.31 -8.93 14.33
N ARG A 114 -10.31 -8.04 14.25
CA ARG A 114 -11.53 -8.13 15.09
C ARG A 114 -12.34 -9.40 14.88
N ASN A 115 -12.40 -9.91 13.64
CA ASN A 115 -13.19 -11.08 13.29
C ASN A 115 -12.31 -12.16 12.64
N PRO A 116 -11.44 -12.82 13.44
CA PRO A 116 -10.58 -13.87 12.89
C PRO A 116 -11.41 -15.10 12.54
N CYS A 117 -11.18 -15.66 11.35
CA CYS A 117 -11.61 -17.02 11.03
C CYS A 117 -10.48 -17.97 11.45
N LEU A 118 -10.67 -18.66 12.57
CA LEU A 118 -9.67 -19.57 13.11
C LEU A 118 -9.44 -20.77 12.19
N SER A 119 -8.19 -21.20 12.09
CA SER A 119 -7.82 -22.47 11.46
C SER A 119 -8.28 -23.66 12.30
N ASN A 120 -8.41 -24.83 11.67
CA ASN A 120 -8.77 -26.07 12.39
C ASN A 120 -7.79 -26.38 13.53
N GLU A 121 -6.49 -26.13 13.32
CA GLU A 121 -5.46 -26.32 14.34
C GLU A 121 -5.67 -25.38 15.55
N GLU A 122 -6.01 -24.11 15.30
CA GLU A 122 -6.31 -23.16 16.38
C GLU A 122 -7.59 -23.53 17.13
N ILE A 123 -8.61 -24.02 16.42
CA ILE A 123 -9.85 -24.51 17.02
C ILE A 123 -9.56 -25.73 17.92
N GLU A 124 -8.82 -26.72 17.43
CA GLU A 124 -8.42 -27.90 18.21
C GLU A 124 -7.59 -27.52 19.43
N LYS A 125 -6.64 -26.60 19.26
CA LYS A 125 -5.82 -26.08 20.35
C LYS A 125 -6.67 -25.41 21.42
N GLN A 126 -7.63 -24.58 21.03
CA GLN A 126 -8.57 -23.94 21.97
C GLN A 126 -9.45 -24.97 22.66
N ALA A 127 -9.96 -25.97 21.93
CA ALA A 127 -10.76 -27.05 22.49
C ALA A 127 -9.96 -27.87 23.53
N ASN A 128 -8.71 -28.21 23.22
CA ASN A 128 -7.81 -28.94 24.11
C ASN A 128 -7.49 -28.14 25.38
N ILE A 129 -7.19 -26.85 25.25
CA ILE A 129 -6.97 -25.95 26.40
C ILE A 129 -8.23 -25.91 27.27
N MET A 130 -9.40 -25.73 26.65
CA MET A 130 -10.67 -25.67 27.37
C MET A 130 -10.97 -26.98 28.11
N ALA A 131 -10.77 -28.14 27.45
CA ALA A 131 -10.93 -29.45 28.05
C ALA A 131 -10.03 -29.65 29.29
N TYR A 132 -8.77 -29.23 29.20
CA TYR A 132 -7.83 -29.27 30.33
C TYR A 132 -8.27 -28.38 31.50
N LEU A 133 -8.72 -27.15 31.21
CA LEU A 133 -9.20 -26.22 32.24
C LEU A 133 -10.44 -26.76 32.96
N LEU A 134 -11.36 -27.38 32.23
CA LEU A 134 -12.55 -28.02 32.79
C LEU A 134 -12.21 -29.22 33.68
N ASP A 135 -11.26 -30.07 33.28
CA ASP A 135 -10.79 -31.20 34.12
C ASP A 135 -10.16 -30.69 35.43
N LYS A 136 -9.34 -29.63 35.34
CA LYS A 136 -8.72 -29.01 36.52
C LYS A 136 -9.75 -28.42 37.49
N ASP A 137 -10.75 -27.71 36.99
CA ASP A 137 -11.83 -27.13 37.82
C ASP A 137 -12.66 -28.24 38.50
N ASN A 138 -12.97 -29.32 37.78
CA ASN A 138 -13.67 -30.47 38.33
C ASN A 138 -12.90 -31.14 39.46
N LYS A 139 -11.58 -31.34 39.32
CA LYS A 139 -10.72 -31.89 40.38
C LYS A 139 -10.70 -30.99 41.63
N GLN A 140 -10.64 -29.66 41.46
CA GLN A 140 -10.68 -28.71 42.59
C GLN A 140 -12.02 -28.74 43.35
N LYS A 141 -13.15 -28.88 42.64
CA LYS A 141 -14.48 -29.01 43.26
C LYS A 141 -14.64 -30.30 44.07
N GLN A 142 -14.04 -31.41 43.63
CA GLN A 142 -14.06 -32.67 44.37
C GLN A 142 -13.26 -32.59 45.67
N ILE A 143 -12.08 -31.98 45.64
CA ILE A 143 -11.23 -31.79 46.84
C ILE A 143 -11.95 -30.93 47.90
N LYS A 144 -12.64 -29.85 47.49
CA LYS A 144 -13.41 -28.99 48.41
C LYS A 144 -14.64 -29.68 49.03
N LYS A 145 -15.25 -30.65 48.34
CA LYS A 145 -16.37 -31.45 48.89
C LYS A 145 -15.91 -32.53 49.88
N GLY A 146 -14.69 -33.05 49.73
CA GLY A 146 -14.12 -34.06 50.62
C GLY A 146 -13.61 -33.52 51.97
N GLY A 147 -13.32 -32.22 52.07
CA GLY A 147 -12.80 -31.58 53.29
C GLY A 147 -13.85 -31.08 54.30
N LYS A 148 -15.15 -31.29 54.05
CA LYS A 148 -16.24 -31.09 55.04
C LYS A 148 -16.66 -32.46 55.58
N ARG A 149 -15.84 -33.05 56.45
CA ARG A 149 -16.22 -34.11 57.38
C ARG A 149 -15.50 -33.88 58.69
#